data_AF-A0A7X7RS06-F1
#
_entry.id   AF-A0A7X7RS06-F1
#
_cell.length_a   1.000
_cell.length_b   1.000
_cell.length_c   1.000
_cell.angle_alpha   90.00
_cell.angle_beta   90.00
_cell.angle_gamma   90.00
#
_symmetry.space_group_name_H-M   'P 1'
#
loop_
_entity.id
_entity.type
_entity.pdbx_description
1 polymer ?
#
loop_
_entity_poly.entity_id
_entity_poly.type
_entity_poly.pdbx_seq_one_letter_code
_entity_poly.pdbx_strand_id
1 'polypeptide(L)'
;MKEYDARYISEDVKSHINPKITEKIVKEYRIFFTFSFCDFNGIDDIINDVETNEIYYVLFNSKIQTYYYTQKDELLKTKTDSSMEYKEYMISKMLNEKDVLKNISSDINVNNVYLFEDYSRLGTIIYYETDKGDYVYYPSYYDIKGNRIEYLVPVEKFSELMIAVKKERDRVPYSAGGAEDISLLYDLTPYVIDTTPKPLNMFFVFGLASAGLVVVGLLVVVALKFVKRKRKTKHVQG
;
A
#
# COMPACT_ATOMS: atom_id res chain seq x y z
N MET A 1 -18.03 -8.85 -4.07
CA MET A 1 -17.59 -7.65 -3.35
C MET A 1 -18.71 -7.22 -2.44
N LYS A 2 -18.45 -7.17 -1.13
CA LYS A 2 -19.42 -6.75 -0.12
C LYS A 2 -19.64 -5.23 -0.18
N GLU A 3 -20.77 -4.76 0.34
CA GLU A 3 -21.06 -3.31 0.48
C GLU A 3 -20.01 -2.59 1.36
N TYR A 4 -19.41 -3.34 2.27
CA TYR A 4 -18.41 -2.84 3.19
C TYR A 4 -16.99 -2.83 2.62
N ASP A 5 -16.78 -3.31 1.39
CA ASP A 5 -15.47 -3.21 0.74
C ASP A 5 -15.08 -1.73 0.57
N ALA A 6 -13.83 -1.40 0.88
CA ALA A 6 -13.28 -0.06 0.76
C ALA A 6 -13.32 0.49 -0.68
N ARG A 7 -13.38 -0.40 -1.68
CA ARG A 7 -13.49 -0.09 -3.11
C ARG A 7 -14.94 0.08 -3.56
N TYR A 8 -15.92 -0.29 -2.72
CA TYR A 8 -17.34 -0.14 -3.01
C TYR A 8 -17.88 1.22 -2.54
N ILE A 9 -18.47 1.97 -3.46
CA ILE A 9 -19.10 3.27 -3.21
C ILE A 9 -20.54 3.23 -3.73
N SER A 10 -21.52 3.56 -2.87
CA SER A 10 -22.94 3.63 -3.24
C SER A 10 -23.21 4.74 -4.25
N GLU A 11 -24.24 4.59 -5.09
CA GLU A 11 -24.63 5.64 -6.05
C GLU A 11 -25.10 6.92 -5.34
N ASP A 12 -25.72 6.79 -4.17
CA ASP A 12 -26.10 7.91 -3.33
C ASP A 12 -24.88 8.72 -2.92
N VAL A 13 -23.82 8.09 -2.42
CA VAL A 13 -22.56 8.81 -2.09
C VAL A 13 -21.91 9.41 -3.33
N LYS A 14 -21.89 8.70 -4.46
CA LYS A 14 -21.37 9.26 -5.73
C LYS A 14 -22.14 10.51 -6.17
N SER A 15 -23.45 10.58 -5.93
CA SER A 15 -24.27 11.73 -6.31
C SER A 15 -23.95 13.00 -5.50
N HIS A 16 -23.50 12.82 -4.25
CA HIS A 16 -23.06 13.91 -3.38
C HIS A 16 -21.61 14.34 -3.65
N ILE A 17 -20.82 13.46 -4.25
CA ILE A 17 -19.44 13.73 -4.65
C ILE A 17 -19.45 14.34 -6.07
N ASN A 18 -18.73 15.45 -6.26
CA ASN A 18 -18.77 16.20 -7.51
C ASN A 18 -18.42 15.31 -8.73
N PRO A 19 -19.34 15.13 -9.71
CA PRO A 19 -19.18 14.17 -10.81
C PRO A 19 -18.09 14.52 -11.83
N LYS A 20 -17.50 15.73 -11.73
CA LYS A 20 -16.35 16.13 -12.56
C LYS A 20 -15.02 15.56 -12.05
N ILE A 21 -15.03 14.89 -10.91
CA ILE A 21 -13.88 14.28 -10.29
C ILE A 21 -13.74 12.87 -10.87
N THR A 22 -12.80 12.69 -11.80
CA THR A 22 -12.52 11.42 -12.52
C THR A 22 -11.78 10.38 -11.66
N GLU A 23 -11.99 10.34 -10.35
CA GLU A 23 -10.98 9.83 -9.40
C GLU A 23 -11.39 8.57 -8.65
N LYS A 24 -10.36 7.91 -8.13
CA LYS A 24 -10.48 6.77 -7.22
C LYS A 24 -11.03 7.29 -5.88
N ILE A 25 -12.25 6.89 -5.57
CA ILE A 25 -12.88 7.11 -4.26
C ILE A 25 -12.70 5.82 -3.47
N VAL A 26 -12.27 5.94 -2.22
CA VAL A 26 -12.15 4.80 -1.31
C VAL A 26 -12.84 5.10 0.01
N LYS A 27 -13.44 4.06 0.60
CA LYS A 27 -14.11 4.10 1.89
C LYS A 27 -13.11 3.72 2.99
N GLU A 28 -12.99 4.56 4.00
CA GLU A 28 -12.15 4.39 5.19
C GLU A 28 -13.05 4.33 6.43
N TYR A 29 -12.73 3.41 7.33
CA TYR A 29 -13.44 3.22 8.59
C TYR A 29 -12.55 3.68 9.72
N ARG A 30 -13.04 4.53 10.61
CA ARG A 30 -12.30 4.89 11.81
C ARG A 30 -12.80 4.10 12.99
N ILE A 31 -11.91 3.39 13.69
CA ILE A 31 -12.28 2.45 14.77
C ILE A 31 -11.26 2.53 15.92
N PHE A 32 -11.53 1.87 17.05
CA PHE A 32 -10.50 1.63 18.06
C PHE A 32 -9.91 0.23 17.88
N PHE A 33 -8.67 0.09 17.41
CA PHE A 33 -8.09 -1.23 17.13
C PHE A 33 -8.07 -2.12 18.37
N THR A 34 -7.69 -1.56 19.52
CA THR A 34 -7.59 -2.28 20.79
C THR A 34 -8.94 -2.74 21.36
N PHE A 35 -10.07 -2.26 20.84
CA PHE A 35 -11.38 -2.81 21.23
C PHE A 35 -11.85 -3.76 20.13
N SER A 36 -11.89 -3.26 18.89
CA SER A 36 -12.42 -3.98 17.72
C SER A 36 -11.70 -5.31 17.45
N PHE A 37 -10.38 -5.35 17.57
CA PHE A 37 -9.60 -6.56 17.30
C PHE A 37 -9.40 -7.46 18.52
N CYS A 38 -9.68 -6.98 19.74
CA CYS A 38 -9.60 -7.82 20.94
C CYS A 38 -10.78 -8.78 21.04
N ASP A 39 -11.97 -8.30 20.68
CA ASP A 39 -13.22 -9.06 20.72
C ASP A 39 -13.61 -9.56 19.32
N PHE A 40 -12.62 -9.74 18.44
CA PHE A 40 -12.79 -10.08 17.04
C PHE A 40 -13.31 -11.51 16.84
N ASN A 41 -14.54 -11.65 16.31
CA ASN A 41 -15.04 -12.92 15.77
C ASN A 41 -15.16 -12.90 14.24
N GLY A 42 -14.97 -11.75 13.61
CA GLY A 42 -15.03 -11.58 12.16
C GLY A 42 -15.07 -10.11 11.76
N ILE A 43 -14.74 -9.85 10.49
CA ILE A 43 -14.74 -8.47 9.97
C ILE A 43 -16.13 -7.83 9.99
N ASP A 44 -17.17 -8.64 9.79
CA ASP A 44 -18.55 -8.17 9.80
C ASP A 44 -18.94 -7.65 11.21
N ASP A 45 -18.39 -8.21 12.29
CA ASP A 45 -18.64 -7.71 13.65
C ASP A 45 -18.00 -6.33 13.86
N ILE A 46 -16.75 -6.14 13.40
CA ILE A 46 -16.07 -4.84 13.48
C ILE A 46 -16.87 -3.80 12.71
N ILE A 47 -17.32 -4.11 11.50
CA ILE A 47 -17.99 -3.15 10.62
C ILE A 47 -19.38 -2.78 11.13
N ASN A 48 -20.11 -3.75 11.70
CA ASN A 48 -21.47 -3.54 12.19
C ASN A 48 -21.53 -2.98 13.61
N ASP A 49 -20.40 -2.80 14.31
CA ASP A 49 -20.39 -2.11 15.58
C ASP A 49 -20.71 -0.62 15.40
N VAL A 50 -21.95 -0.27 15.74
CA VAL A 50 -22.62 0.99 15.42
C VAL A 50 -22.02 2.18 16.18
N GLU A 51 -21.37 1.94 17.32
CA GLU A 51 -20.86 3.02 18.18
C GLU A 51 -19.46 3.50 17.80
N THR A 52 -18.72 2.76 16.97
CA THR A 52 -17.28 3.00 16.79
C THR A 52 -16.85 3.39 15.39
N ASN A 53 -17.73 3.41 14.38
CA ASN A 53 -17.29 3.51 12.98
C ASN A 53 -17.72 4.82 12.31
N GLU A 54 -16.83 5.81 12.26
CA GLU A 54 -16.98 6.92 11.31
C GLU A 54 -16.53 6.45 9.92
N ILE A 55 -17.35 6.74 8.90
CA ILE A 55 -17.05 6.39 7.51
C ILE A 55 -16.59 7.65 6.77
N TYR A 56 -15.44 7.57 6.12
CA TYR A 56 -14.94 8.65 5.28
C TYR A 56 -14.71 8.17 3.84
N TYR A 57 -14.93 9.08 2.91
CA TYR A 57 -14.62 8.85 1.50
C TYR A 57 -13.44 9.74 1.12
N VAL A 58 -12.34 9.12 0.71
CA VAL A 58 -11.12 9.82 0.31
C VAL A 58 -11.09 9.91 -1.21
N LEU A 59 -11.08 11.13 -1.72
CA LEU A 59 -10.95 11.45 -3.13
C LEU A 59 -9.52 11.83 -3.46
N PHE A 60 -9.05 11.36 -4.61
CA PHE A 60 -7.68 11.50 -5.05
C PHE A 60 -7.54 12.35 -6.33
N ASN A 61 -7.36 13.67 -6.18
CA ASN A 61 -6.99 14.58 -7.27
C ASN A 61 -5.49 14.90 -7.17
N SER A 62 -5.03 15.88 -7.95
CA SER A 62 -3.90 16.76 -7.62
C SER A 62 -3.88 17.30 -6.17
N LYS A 63 -4.96 17.12 -5.40
CA LYS A 63 -5.09 17.30 -3.96
C LYS A 63 -5.97 16.18 -3.38
N ILE A 64 -5.68 15.69 -2.18
CA ILE A 64 -6.60 14.80 -1.47
C ILE A 64 -7.73 15.62 -0.84
N GLN A 65 -8.96 15.17 -1.08
CA GLN A 65 -10.15 15.70 -0.42
C GLN A 65 -10.84 14.58 0.37
N THR A 66 -11.06 14.81 1.66
CA THR A 66 -11.75 13.87 2.55
C THR A 66 -13.19 14.35 2.77
N TYR A 67 -14.14 13.46 2.56
CA TYR A 67 -15.56 13.68 2.81
C TYR A 67 -15.99 12.83 4.00
N TYR A 68 -16.66 13.46 4.96
CA TYR A 68 -17.04 12.85 6.22
C TYR A 68 -18.53 12.49 6.15
N TYR A 69 -18.85 11.21 6.26
CA TYR A 69 -20.22 10.72 6.21
C TYR A 69 -20.60 10.01 7.52
N THR A 70 -21.89 9.95 7.80
CA THR A 70 -22.45 9.03 8.81
C THR A 70 -22.64 7.63 8.20
N GLN A 71 -22.95 6.64 9.04
CA GLN A 71 -23.38 5.31 8.56
C GLN A 71 -24.67 5.31 7.71
N LYS A 72 -25.41 6.44 7.68
CA LYS A 72 -26.60 6.61 6.83
C LYS A 72 -26.31 7.43 5.59
N ASP A 73 -25.05 7.48 5.16
CA ASP A 73 -24.59 8.25 4.00
C ASP A 73 -24.95 9.75 4.05
N GLU A 74 -25.09 10.31 5.26
CA GLU A 74 -25.29 11.75 5.44
C GLU A 74 -23.94 12.47 5.49
N LEU A 75 -23.71 13.40 4.56
CA LEU A 75 -22.49 14.20 4.53
C LEU A 75 -22.47 15.19 5.70
N LEU A 76 -21.52 15.00 6.62
CA LEU A 76 -21.31 15.87 7.77
C LEU A 76 -20.38 17.04 7.46
N LYS A 77 -19.29 16.78 6.73
CA LYS A 77 -18.20 17.74 6.53
C LYS A 77 -17.34 17.39 5.32
N THR A 78 -16.64 18.38 4.79
CA THR A 78 -15.54 18.20 3.83
C THR A 78 -14.26 18.83 4.35
N LYS A 79 -13.11 18.18 4.12
CA LYS A 79 -11.79 18.73 4.41
C LYS A 79 -10.87 18.53 3.21
N THR A 80 -10.14 19.57 2.84
CA THR A 80 -9.06 19.49 1.85
C THR A 80 -7.74 19.59 2.61
N ASP A 81 -6.91 18.56 2.50
CA ASP A 81 -5.58 18.55 3.11
C ASP A 81 -4.52 18.76 2.03
N SER A 82 -3.57 19.66 2.30
CA SER A 82 -2.54 20.06 1.34
C SER A 82 -1.35 19.11 1.24
N SER A 83 -1.29 18.10 2.10
CA SER A 83 -0.28 17.04 2.10
C SER A 83 -0.83 15.83 2.84
N MET A 84 -1.00 14.73 2.12
CA MET A 84 -1.49 13.46 2.67
C MET A 84 -0.69 12.28 2.10
N GLU A 85 0.63 12.46 1.91
CA GLU A 85 1.54 11.44 1.38
C GLU A 85 1.32 10.05 2.00
N TYR A 86 1.09 10.00 3.32
CA TYR A 86 0.78 8.75 4.00
C TYR A 86 -0.55 8.13 3.57
N LYS A 87 -1.64 8.90 3.42
CA LYS A 87 -2.92 8.36 2.92
C LYS A 87 -2.80 7.91 1.47
N GLU A 88 -2.10 8.67 0.62
CA GLU A 88 -1.82 8.25 -0.78
C GLU A 88 -1.11 6.90 -0.80
N TYR A 89 -0.10 6.77 0.04
CA TYR A 89 0.65 5.54 0.20
C TYR A 89 -0.25 4.38 0.65
N MET A 90 -1.08 4.55 1.69
CA MET A 90 -2.01 3.52 2.14
C MET A 90 -2.99 3.09 1.05
N ILE A 91 -3.60 4.05 0.36
CA ILE A 91 -4.52 3.79 -0.74
C ILE A 91 -3.82 3.07 -1.88
N SER A 92 -2.57 3.45 -2.19
CA SER A 92 -1.78 2.77 -3.21
C SER A 92 -1.54 1.30 -2.87
N LYS A 93 -1.30 0.98 -1.59
CA LYS A 93 -1.10 -0.40 -1.15
C LYS A 93 -2.39 -1.20 -1.21
N MET A 94 -3.49 -0.58 -0.81
CA MET A 94 -4.84 -1.15 -0.87
C MET A 94 -5.23 -1.53 -2.30
N LEU A 95 -4.99 -0.63 -3.26
CA LEU A 95 -5.34 -0.85 -4.66
C LEU A 95 -4.36 -1.77 -5.41
N ASN A 96 -3.16 -1.97 -4.88
CA ASN A 96 -2.15 -2.89 -5.40
C ASN A 96 -2.00 -4.12 -4.50
N GLU A 97 -3.13 -4.66 -4.04
CA GLU A 97 -3.23 -5.80 -3.12
C GLU A 97 -2.37 -7.02 -3.53
N LYS A 98 -2.29 -7.32 -4.83
CA LYS A 98 -1.45 -8.41 -5.35
C LYS A 98 0.03 -8.21 -5.08
N ASP A 99 0.52 -6.97 -5.15
CA ASP A 99 1.93 -6.67 -4.88
C ASP A 99 2.27 -6.78 -3.40
N VAL A 100 1.30 -6.52 -2.52
CA VAL A 100 1.45 -6.67 -1.07
C VAL A 100 1.44 -8.16 -0.70
N LEU A 101 0.48 -8.92 -1.24
CA LEU A 101 0.22 -10.29 -0.83
C LEU A 101 1.08 -11.36 -1.53
N LYS A 102 1.82 -11.00 -2.60
CA LYS A 102 2.72 -11.95 -3.30
C LYS A 102 3.77 -12.61 -2.41
N ASN A 103 4.11 -11.98 -1.27
CA ASN A 103 5.04 -12.54 -0.28
C ASN A 103 4.44 -13.70 0.51
N ILE A 104 3.11 -13.81 0.56
CA ILE A 104 2.39 -14.95 1.14
C ILE A 104 2.22 -16.03 0.07
N SER A 105 1.66 -15.65 -1.07
CA SER A 105 1.33 -16.59 -2.15
C SER A 105 1.06 -15.84 -3.45
N SER A 106 1.55 -16.36 -4.57
CA SER A 106 1.37 -15.75 -5.89
C SER A 106 -0.04 -15.90 -6.48
N ASP A 107 -0.80 -16.88 -5.98
CA ASP A 107 -2.13 -17.27 -6.44
C ASP A 107 -3.24 -16.93 -5.43
N ILE A 108 -2.93 -16.12 -4.41
CA ILE A 108 -3.91 -15.61 -3.44
C ILE A 108 -4.92 -14.68 -4.13
N ASN A 109 -6.19 -14.87 -3.83
CA ASN A 109 -7.28 -14.05 -4.32
C ASN A 109 -7.86 -13.20 -3.19
N VAL A 110 -7.99 -11.91 -3.44
CA VAL A 110 -8.55 -10.95 -2.49
C VAL A 110 -10.05 -10.83 -2.74
N ASN A 111 -10.83 -11.25 -1.76
CA ASN A 111 -12.30 -11.22 -1.81
C ASN A 111 -12.82 -9.82 -1.50
N ASN A 112 -12.35 -9.24 -0.39
CA ASN A 112 -12.68 -7.89 0.03
C ASN A 112 -11.48 -7.18 0.66
N VAL A 113 -11.49 -5.85 0.61
CA VAL A 113 -10.45 -5.02 1.24
C VAL A 113 -11.10 -3.96 2.11
N TYR A 114 -10.49 -3.66 3.25
CA TYR A 114 -10.98 -2.65 4.18
C TYR A 114 -9.82 -1.77 4.63
N LEU A 115 -10.06 -0.46 4.71
CA LEU A 115 -9.09 0.52 5.18
C LEU A 115 -9.55 1.05 6.54
N PHE A 116 -8.74 0.86 7.57
CA PHE A 116 -9.06 1.30 8.93
C PHE A 116 -8.07 2.33 9.47
N GLU A 117 -8.57 3.38 10.10
CA GLU A 117 -7.78 4.36 10.86
C GLU A 117 -8.11 4.24 12.36
N ASP A 118 -7.09 4.25 13.21
CA ASP A 118 -7.29 4.11 14.65
C ASP A 118 -7.57 5.44 15.36
N TYR A 119 -8.57 5.48 16.25
CA TYR A 119 -8.84 6.64 17.10
C TYR A 119 -7.72 6.93 18.11
N SER A 120 -7.01 5.90 18.56
CA SER A 120 -5.96 5.99 19.58
C SER A 120 -4.55 6.17 19.01
N ARG A 121 -4.44 6.60 17.74
CA ARG A 121 -3.19 6.88 17.02
C ARG A 121 -2.27 5.69 16.80
N LEU A 122 -2.78 4.46 16.81
CA LEU A 122 -2.00 3.28 16.40
C LEU A 122 -1.69 3.24 14.90
N GLY A 123 -2.28 4.15 14.12
CA GLY A 123 -2.02 4.35 12.70
C GLY A 123 -3.19 3.90 11.83
N THR A 124 -2.87 3.58 10.58
CA THR A 124 -3.81 3.09 9.58
C THR A 124 -3.41 1.67 9.18
N ILE A 125 -4.39 0.77 9.04
CA ILE A 125 -4.19 -0.60 8.56
C ILE A 125 -5.03 -0.88 7.32
N ILE A 126 -4.64 -1.89 6.57
CA ILE A 126 -5.47 -2.48 5.51
C ILE A 126 -5.76 -3.92 5.89
N TYR A 127 -7.03 -4.28 5.95
CA TYR A 127 -7.46 -5.66 6.12
C TYR A 127 -7.77 -6.26 4.75
N TYR A 128 -7.17 -7.41 4.45
CA TYR A 128 -7.44 -8.21 3.26
C TYR A 128 -8.20 -9.47 3.65
N GLU A 129 -9.45 -9.59 3.19
CA GLU A 129 -10.20 -10.84 3.24
C GLU A 129 -9.81 -11.68 2.02
N THR A 130 -9.25 -12.88 2.21
CA THR A 130 -8.70 -13.66 1.09
C THR A 130 -9.15 -15.12 1.10
N ASP A 131 -8.88 -15.84 0.01
CA ASP A 131 -9.11 -17.29 -0.08
C ASP A 131 -8.08 -18.15 0.69
N LYS A 132 -7.02 -17.52 1.24
CA LYS A 132 -5.94 -18.18 1.99
C LYS A 132 -5.75 -17.62 3.40
N GLY A 133 -6.86 -17.19 4.00
CA GLY A 133 -6.90 -16.57 5.33
C GLY A 133 -6.79 -15.05 5.26
N ASP A 134 -7.12 -14.37 6.34
CA ASP A 134 -7.19 -12.92 6.36
C ASP A 134 -5.91 -12.31 6.92
N TYR A 135 -5.54 -11.16 6.36
CA TYR A 135 -4.28 -10.49 6.69
C TYR A 135 -4.49 -9.02 6.98
N VAL A 136 -3.75 -8.51 7.95
CA VAL A 136 -3.64 -7.11 8.28
C VAL A 136 -2.29 -6.59 7.79
N TYR A 137 -2.33 -5.68 6.84
CA TYR A 137 -1.18 -4.89 6.47
C TYR A 137 -1.07 -3.68 7.38
N TYR A 138 0.08 -3.55 8.02
CA TYR A 138 0.39 -2.50 8.98
C TYR A 138 1.76 -1.90 8.64
N PRO A 139 1.84 -0.65 8.17
CA PRO A 139 3.11 0.04 8.05
C PRO A 139 3.44 0.75 9.35
N SER A 140 4.55 0.35 9.99
CA SER A 140 5.15 1.08 11.11
C SER A 140 5.70 2.42 10.67
N TYR A 141 6.12 3.21 11.65
CA TYR A 141 7.06 4.31 11.43
C TYR A 141 8.34 3.88 10.71
N TYR A 142 9.09 4.89 10.30
CA TYR A 142 10.38 4.75 9.64
C TYR A 142 11.42 4.08 10.57
N ASP A 143 12.21 3.18 10.00
CA ASP A 143 13.39 2.59 10.64
C ASP A 143 14.46 3.67 10.92
N ILE A 144 15.55 3.26 11.59
CA ILE A 144 16.69 4.15 11.89
C ILE A 144 17.36 4.77 10.65
N LYS A 145 17.08 4.25 9.45
CA LYS A 145 17.59 4.72 8.16
C LYS A 145 16.57 5.57 7.41
N GLY A 146 15.40 5.83 8.00
CA GLY A 146 14.32 6.59 7.37
C GLY A 146 13.48 5.78 6.38
N ASN A 147 13.56 4.44 6.38
CA ASN A 147 12.74 3.58 5.53
C ASN A 147 11.51 3.10 6.29
N ARG A 148 10.34 3.16 5.66
CA ARG A 148 9.11 2.62 6.25
C ARG A 148 9.21 1.10 6.37
N ILE A 149 8.97 0.56 7.55
CA ILE A 149 8.86 -0.89 7.74
C ILE A 149 7.41 -1.29 7.53
N GLU A 150 7.19 -2.27 6.65
CA GLU A 150 5.87 -2.77 6.31
C GLU A 150 5.70 -4.17 6.87
N TYR A 151 4.57 -4.42 7.53
CA TYR A 151 4.22 -5.72 8.05
C TYR A 151 2.96 -6.26 7.39
N LEU A 152 2.90 -7.57 7.23
CA LEU A 152 1.71 -8.30 6.83
C LEU A 152 1.48 -9.44 7.82
N VAL A 153 0.48 -9.24 8.69
CA VAL A 153 0.23 -10.07 9.86
C VAL A 153 -1.05 -10.88 9.63
N PRO A 154 -1.06 -12.20 9.83
CA PRO A 154 -2.31 -12.97 9.86
C PRO A 154 -3.28 -12.38 10.90
N VAL A 155 -4.57 -12.28 10.57
CA VAL A 155 -5.55 -11.59 11.44
C VAL A 155 -5.56 -12.14 12.87
N GLU A 156 -5.48 -13.46 13.03
CA GLU A 156 -5.47 -14.10 14.35
C GLU A 156 -4.29 -13.60 15.21
N LYS A 157 -3.13 -13.42 14.59
CA LYS A 157 -1.93 -12.88 15.25
C LYS A 157 -2.04 -11.40 15.51
N PHE A 158 -2.68 -10.65 14.61
CA PHE A 158 -2.96 -9.24 14.85
C PHE A 158 -3.91 -9.04 16.04
N SER A 159 -4.96 -9.87 16.16
CA SER A 159 -5.86 -9.87 17.33
C SER A 159 -5.13 -10.23 18.63
N GLU A 160 -4.28 -11.25 18.64
CA GLU A 160 -3.43 -11.58 19.80
C GLU A 160 -2.56 -10.38 20.21
N LEU A 161 -1.96 -9.68 19.24
CA LEU A 161 -1.18 -8.46 19.49
C LEU A 161 -2.05 -7.35 20.09
N MET A 162 -3.26 -7.12 19.56
CA MET A 162 -4.15 -6.07 20.08
C MET A 162 -4.62 -6.33 21.51
N ILE A 163 -4.87 -7.60 21.87
CA ILE A 163 -5.15 -8.01 23.26
C ILE A 163 -3.97 -7.66 24.17
N ALA A 164 -2.75 -7.91 23.69
CA ALA A 164 -1.54 -7.63 24.43
C ALA A 164 -1.31 -6.11 24.59
N VAL A 165 -1.48 -5.32 23.51
CA VAL A 165 -1.42 -3.84 23.54
C VAL A 165 -2.45 -3.28 24.53
N LYS A 166 -3.70 -3.77 24.50
CA LYS A 166 -4.73 -3.34 25.44
C LYS A 166 -4.32 -3.59 26.88
N LYS A 167 -3.83 -4.80 27.20
CA LYS A 167 -3.35 -5.14 28.56
C LYS A 167 -2.21 -4.25 29.02
N GLU A 168 -1.30 -3.88 28.14
CA GLU A 168 -0.18 -2.99 28.49
C GLU A 168 -0.64 -1.55 28.72
N ARG A 169 -1.56 -1.06 27.88
CA ARG A 169 -2.19 0.26 28.06
C ARG A 169 -3.02 0.33 29.34
N ASP A 170 -3.70 -0.75 29.73
CA ASP A 170 -4.46 -0.82 30.99
C ASP A 170 -3.55 -0.74 32.24
N ARG A 171 -2.24 -1.02 32.11
CA ARG A 171 -1.25 -0.95 33.21
C ARG A 171 -0.63 0.42 33.40
N VAL A 172 -0.57 1.23 32.35
CA VAL A 172 0.10 2.54 32.38
C VAL A 172 -0.95 3.64 32.30
N PRO A 173 -1.08 4.52 33.32
CA PRO A 173 -2.00 5.64 33.26
C PRO A 173 -1.76 6.47 31.99
N TYR A 174 -2.84 6.75 31.24
CA TYR A 174 -2.86 7.37 29.91
C TYR A 174 -2.14 8.75 29.80
N SER A 175 -1.65 9.30 30.92
CA SER A 175 -1.06 10.63 31.05
C SER A 175 0.35 10.82 30.45
N ALA A 176 0.95 9.78 29.85
CA ALA A 176 2.34 9.83 29.36
C ALA A 176 2.51 9.64 27.84
N GLY A 177 1.46 9.83 27.03
CA GLY A 177 1.57 9.72 25.56
C GLY A 177 1.83 8.27 25.13
N GLY A 178 0.87 7.38 25.44
CA GLY A 178 0.98 5.93 25.21
C GLY A 178 1.48 5.56 23.81
N ALA A 179 2.05 4.36 23.68
CA ALA A 179 2.72 3.90 22.47
C ALA A 179 1.92 4.22 21.19
N GLU A 180 2.52 5.04 20.33
CA GLU A 180 1.98 5.50 19.04
C GLU A 180 2.16 4.44 17.95
N ASP A 181 2.90 3.35 18.22
CA ASP A 181 3.16 2.27 17.27
C ASP A 181 3.23 0.91 17.98
N ILE A 182 2.64 -0.11 17.37
CA ILE A 182 2.59 -1.49 17.88
C ILE A 182 4.00 -2.10 17.94
N SER A 183 4.87 -1.75 16.99
CA SER A 183 6.26 -2.24 16.90
C SER A 183 7.15 -1.77 18.06
N LEU A 184 6.76 -0.70 18.77
CA LEU A 184 7.45 -0.27 19.99
C LEU A 184 7.17 -1.17 21.18
N LEU A 185 6.06 -1.93 21.12
CA LEU A 185 5.63 -2.83 22.19
C LEU A 185 5.97 -4.29 21.90
N TYR A 186 6.03 -4.68 20.62
CA TYR A 186 6.19 -6.06 20.20
C TYR A 186 7.15 -6.21 19.02
N ASP A 187 7.89 -7.31 19.00
CA ASP A 187 8.73 -7.68 17.87
C ASP A 187 7.87 -8.16 16.69
N LEU A 188 7.76 -7.30 15.67
CA LEU A 188 7.03 -7.59 14.43
C LEU A 188 7.93 -8.10 13.31
N THR A 189 9.22 -8.34 13.57
CA THR A 189 10.20 -8.87 12.58
C THR A 189 9.69 -10.09 11.82
N PRO A 190 8.99 -11.07 12.45
CA PRO A 190 8.48 -12.24 11.73
C PRO A 190 7.46 -11.91 10.62
N TYR A 191 6.87 -10.72 10.64
CA TYR A 191 5.81 -10.29 9.73
C TYR A 191 6.27 -9.25 8.71
N VAL A 192 7.56 -8.89 8.70
CA VAL A 192 8.11 -7.89 7.78
C VAL A 192 7.92 -8.38 6.34
N ILE A 193 7.29 -7.55 5.51
CA ILE A 193 7.32 -7.73 4.07
C ILE A 193 8.51 -6.96 3.50
N ASP A 194 9.48 -7.67 2.94
CA ASP A 194 10.66 -7.04 2.35
C ASP A 194 10.22 -6.27 1.11
N THR A 195 10.08 -4.95 1.25
CA THR A 195 9.77 -4.03 0.15
C THR A 195 10.98 -3.32 -0.38
N THR A 196 12.18 -3.65 0.12
CA THR A 196 13.41 -3.24 -0.54
C THR A 196 13.30 -3.72 -1.98
N PRO A 197 13.30 -2.83 -2.98
CA PRO A 197 13.39 -3.27 -4.36
C PRO A 197 14.64 -4.13 -4.40
N LYS A 198 14.50 -5.44 -4.66
CA LYS A 198 15.67 -6.27 -4.97
C LYS A 198 16.42 -5.46 -6.03
N PRO A 199 17.65 -4.99 -5.77
CA PRO A 199 18.35 -4.17 -6.74
C PRO A 199 18.31 -4.97 -8.03
N LEU A 200 17.70 -4.39 -9.08
CA LEU A 200 17.63 -5.02 -10.39
C LEU A 200 19.05 -5.47 -10.66
N ASN A 201 19.27 -6.78 -10.73
CA ASN A 201 20.60 -7.34 -10.79
C ASN A 201 21.24 -6.79 -12.07
N MET A 202 22.07 -5.75 -11.93
CA MET A 202 22.52 -4.89 -13.03
C MET A 202 23.34 -5.69 -14.06
N PHE A 203 23.72 -6.92 -13.70
CA PHE A 203 24.31 -7.93 -14.59
C PHE A 203 23.39 -8.32 -15.77
N PHE A 204 22.06 -8.22 -15.66
CA PHE A 204 21.18 -8.50 -16.81
C PHE A 204 21.10 -7.35 -17.82
N VAL A 205 21.32 -6.10 -17.41
CA VAL A 205 21.31 -4.94 -18.31
C VAL A 205 22.64 -4.81 -19.07
N PHE A 206 23.77 -5.19 -18.46
CA PHE A 206 25.06 -5.23 -19.16
C PHE A 206 25.24 -6.45 -20.08
N GLY A 207 24.46 -7.52 -19.89
CA GLY A 207 24.45 -8.68 -20.79
C GLY A 207 23.86 -8.40 -22.17
N LEU A 208 22.94 -7.44 -22.29
CA LEU A 208 22.33 -7.06 -23.58
C LEU A 208 22.99 -5.82 -24.21
N ALA A 209 23.56 -4.91 -23.41
CA ALA A 209 24.31 -3.76 -23.93
C ALA A 209 25.66 -4.15 -24.55
N SER A 210 26.29 -5.24 -24.10
CA SER A 210 27.55 -5.74 -24.66
C SER A 210 27.37 -6.50 -25.99
N ALA A 211 26.22 -7.14 -26.22
CA ALA A 211 25.92 -7.77 -27.50
C ALA A 211 25.67 -6.74 -28.62
N GLY A 212 25.03 -5.60 -28.30
CA GLY A 212 24.78 -4.52 -29.26
C GLY A 212 26.04 -3.76 -29.70
N LEU A 213 26.98 -3.51 -28.78
CA LEU A 213 28.21 -2.77 -29.10
C LEU A 213 29.22 -3.59 -29.92
N VAL A 214 29.27 -4.90 -29.76
CA VAL A 214 30.14 -5.77 -30.58
C VAL A 214 29.66 -5.80 -32.05
N VAL A 215 28.34 -5.80 -32.29
CA VAL A 215 27.79 -5.81 -33.65
C VAL A 215 28.02 -4.47 -34.36
N VAL A 216 27.84 -3.34 -33.67
CA VAL A 216 28.10 -2.01 -34.25
C VAL A 216 29.61 -1.80 -34.51
N GLY A 217 30.48 -2.26 -33.59
CA GLY A 217 31.93 -2.20 -33.78
C GLY A 217 32.41 -3.02 -34.99
N LEU A 218 31.88 -4.23 -35.19
CA LEU A 218 32.20 -5.07 -36.35
C LEU A 218 31.74 -4.44 -37.66
N LEU A 219 30.54 -3.84 -37.71
CA LEU A 219 30.03 -3.18 -38.90
C LEU A 219 30.85 -1.94 -39.30
N VAL A 220 31.32 -1.16 -38.32
CA VAL A 220 32.19 0.01 -38.58
C VAL A 220 33.56 -0.42 -39.12
N VAL A 221 34.15 -1.50 -38.58
CA VAL A 221 35.46 -2.00 -39.07
C VAL A 221 35.35 -2.57 -40.49
N VAL A 222 34.26 -3.28 -40.81
CA VAL A 222 34.01 -3.80 -42.17
C VAL A 222 33.79 -2.64 -43.15
N ALA A 223 32.99 -1.63 -42.80
CA ALA A 223 32.77 -0.45 -43.64
C ALA A 223 34.08 0.31 -43.92
N LEU A 224 34.92 0.51 -42.91
CA LEU A 224 36.22 1.18 -43.07
C LEU A 224 37.21 0.40 -43.94
N LYS A 225 37.21 -0.95 -43.87
CA LYS A 225 38.00 -1.79 -44.79
C LYS A 225 37.51 -1.68 -46.24
N PHE A 226 36.21 -1.63 -46.49
CA PHE A 226 35.66 -1.47 -47.84
C PHE A 226 35.98 -0.10 -48.46
N VAL A 227 35.93 0.98 -47.67
CA VAL A 227 36.31 2.33 -48.13
C VAL A 227 37.79 2.42 -48.49
N LYS A 228 38.68 1.80 -47.69
CA LYS A 228 40.12 1.75 -48.02
C LYS A 228 40.41 0.91 -49.29
N ARG A 229 39.69 -0.19 -49.51
CA ARG A 229 39.86 -1.01 -50.74
C ARG A 229 39.44 -0.25 -52.00
N LYS A 230 38.32 0.49 -51.98
CA LYS A 230 37.89 1.32 -53.12
C LYS A 230 38.87 2.45 -53.47
N ARG A 231 39.60 3.00 -52.48
CA ARG A 231 40.61 4.04 -52.73
C ARG A 231 41.88 3.49 -53.38
N LYS A 232 42.25 2.21 -53.15
CA LYS A 232 43.43 1.60 -53.80
C LYS A 232 43.18 1.19 -55.24
N THR A 233 41.96 0.80 -55.62
CA THR A 233 41.65 0.43 -57.01
C THR A 233 41.44 1.62 -57.95
N LYS A 234 41.30 2.85 -57.45
CA LYS A 234 41.24 4.06 -58.28
C LYS A 234 42.61 4.62 -58.67
N HIS A 235 43.72 4.05 -58.20
CA HIS A 235 45.07 4.55 -58.49
C HIS A 235 45.86 3.70 -59.47
N VAL A 236 45.22 2.74 -60.15
CA VAL A 236 45.84 1.92 -61.21
C VAL A 236 44.91 1.93 -62.42
N GLN A 237 44.93 3.03 -63.16
CA GLN A 237 44.56 3.12 -64.58
C GLN A 237 45.14 4.44 -65.10
N GLY A 238 46.42 4.36 -65.42
CA GLY A 238 47.20 5.25 -66.28
C GLY A 238 48.14 4.35 -67.05
#